data_AF-A0A7W1J967-F1
#
_entry.id   AF-A0A7W1J967-F1
#
_cell.length_a   1.000
_cell.length_b   1.000
_cell.length_c   1.000
_cell.angle_alpha   90.00
_cell.angle_beta   90.00
_cell.angle_gamma   90.00
#
_symmetry.space_group_name_H-M   'P 1'
#
loop_
_entity.id
_entity.type
_entity.pdbx_description
1 polymer ?
#
loop_
_entity_poly.entity_id
_entity_poly.type
_entity_poly.pdbx_seq_one_letter_code
_entity_poly.pdbx_strand_id
1 'polypeptide(L)' 'MFHTDSLNHCHWGAGAGAALLVVGDRMVRACGVRMLWCNARTSAIGFYQKQGWTVVSAVFEIPVAGPHVRMTKALA' A
#
# COMPACT_ATOMS: atom_id res chain seq x y z
N MET A 1 -13.68 -7.54 39.83
CA MET A 1 -13.09 -8.48 38.86
C MET A 1 -13.51 -8.02 37.47
N PHE A 2 -12.71 -7.15 36.86
CA PHE A 2 -12.85 -6.77 35.45
C PHE A 2 -11.44 -6.81 34.86
N HIS A 3 -11.07 -7.99 34.35
CA HIS A 3 -9.90 -8.16 33.50
C HIS A 3 -10.47 -8.33 32.09
N THR A 4 -10.43 -7.27 31.30
CA THR A 4 -10.54 -7.37 29.85
C THR A 4 -9.20 -6.93 29.30
N ASP A 5 -8.24 -7.85 29.33
CA ASP A 5 -7.06 -7.80 28.48
C ASP A 5 -7.54 -7.91 27.03
N SER A 6 -7.90 -6.76 26.44
CA SER A 6 -8.01 -6.66 25.00
C SER A 6 -6.59 -6.50 24.47
N LEU A 7 -5.96 -7.63 24.13
CA LEU A 7 -4.69 -7.68 23.42
C LEU A 7 -4.87 -6.95 22.09
N ASN A 8 -4.49 -5.67 22.09
CA ASN A 8 -4.25 -4.86 20.91
C ASN A 8 -3.11 -5.50 20.11
N HIS A 9 -3.46 -6.43 19.22
CA HIS A 9 -2.55 -6.96 18.22
C HIS A 9 -2.31 -5.89 17.14
N CYS A 10 -1.52 -4.87 17.50
CA CYS A 10 -1.12 -3.79 16.62
C CYS A 10 -0.08 -4.31 15.63
N HIS A 11 -0.51 -4.96 14.55
CA HIS A 11 0.42 -5.44 13.51
C HIS A 11 0.92 -4.34 12.55
N TRP A 12 0.54 -3.08 12.80
CA TRP A 12 1.03 -1.92 12.07
C TRP A 12 2.54 -1.78 12.25
N GLY A 13 3.27 -1.56 11.14
CA GLY A 13 4.73 -1.37 11.20
C GLY A 13 5.55 -2.65 11.34
N ALA A 14 4.94 -3.84 11.43
CA ALA A 14 5.64 -5.13 11.47
C ALA A 14 6.22 -5.59 10.11
N GLY A 15 6.21 -4.73 9.09
CA GLY A 15 6.76 -5.03 7.77
C GLY A 15 5.90 -5.93 6.87
N ALA A 16 4.79 -6.49 7.35
CA ALA A 16 3.93 -7.40 6.59
C ALA A 16 3.47 -6.83 5.23
N GLY A 17 3.06 -5.55 5.19
CA GLY A 17 2.68 -4.90 3.93
C GLY A 17 3.83 -4.76 2.94
N ALA A 18 5.05 -4.47 3.42
CA ALA A 18 6.23 -4.39 2.56
C ALA A 18 6.60 -5.78 2.02
N ALA A 19 6.55 -6.82 2.87
CA ALA A 19 6.78 -8.20 2.46
C ALA A 19 5.80 -8.66 1.39
N LEU A 20 4.51 -8.30 1.53
CA LEU A 20 3.48 -8.60 0.54
C LEU A 20 3.79 -7.97 -0.82
N LEU A 21 4.19 -6.70 -0.85
CA LEU A 21 4.57 -6.02 -2.10
C LEU A 21 5.79 -6.65 -2.75
N VAL A 22 6.79 -7.08 -1.98
CA VAL A 22 7.98 -7.77 -2.53
C VAL A 22 7.60 -9.09 -3.22
N VAL A 23 6.73 -9.88 -2.61
CA VAL A 23 6.27 -11.14 -3.21
C VAL A 23 5.41 -10.85 -4.45
N GLY A 24 4.48 -9.90 -4.35
CA GLY A 24 3.63 -9.48 -5.46
C GLY A 24 4.44 -9.02 -6.67
N ASP A 25 5.43 -8.15 -6.46
CA ASP A 25 6.34 -7.67 -7.50
C ASP A 25 7.01 -8.84 -8.23
N ARG A 26 7.55 -9.82 -7.49
CA ARG A 26 8.20 -11.01 -8.09
C ARG A 26 7.24 -11.81 -8.96
N MET A 27 6.01 -12.03 -8.48
CA MET A 27 5.00 -12.81 -9.21
C MET A 27 4.62 -12.14 -10.53
N VAL A 28 4.30 -10.85 -10.50
CA VAL A 28 3.86 -10.15 -11.72
C VAL A 28 5.02 -9.94 -12.72
N ARG A 29 6.25 -9.79 -12.22
CA ARG A 29 7.45 -9.74 -13.07
C ARG A 29 7.66 -11.03 -13.85
N ALA A 30 7.41 -12.18 -13.23
CA ALA A 30 7.47 -13.48 -13.90
C ALA A 30 6.42 -13.60 -15.02
N CYS A 31 5.33 -12.83 -14.95
CA CYS A 31 4.31 -12.73 -15.99
C CYS A 31 4.61 -11.65 -17.05
N GLY A 32 5.78 -11.00 -17.02
CA GLY A 32 6.16 -9.95 -17.96
C GLY A 32 5.51 -8.58 -17.71
N VAL A 33 4.88 -8.38 -16.54
CA VAL A 33 4.31 -7.09 -16.16
C VAL A 33 5.43 -6.10 -15.86
N ARG A 34 5.38 -4.93 -16.52
CA ARG A 34 6.41 -3.88 -16.39
C ARG A 34 6.00 -2.69 -15.53
N MET A 35 4.73 -2.62 -15.14
CA MET A 35 4.20 -1.52 -14.34
C MET A 35 3.03 -1.97 -13.49
N LEU A 36 3.02 -1.52 -12.23
CA LEU A 36 1.89 -1.62 -11.32
C LEU A 36 1.26 -0.25 -11.11
N TRP A 37 -0.02 -0.24 -10.74
CA TRP A 37 -0.75 0.96 -10.37
C TRP A 37 -1.71 0.69 -9.21
N CYS A 38 -2.02 1.72 -8.43
CA CYS A 38 -3.06 1.66 -7.40
C CYS A 38 -3.71 3.03 -7.18
N ASN A 39 -4.94 3.01 -6.66
CA ASN A 39 -5.55 4.18 -6.04
C ASN A 39 -5.18 4.14 -4.56
N ALA A 40 -4.13 4.86 -4.16
CA ALA A 40 -3.66 4.89 -2.78
C ALA A 40 -4.43 5.93 -1.98
N ARG A 41 -4.85 5.60 -0.75
CA ARG A 41 -5.29 6.60 0.24
C ARG A 41 -4.17 7.61 0.46
N THR A 42 -4.51 8.89 0.63
CA THR A 42 -3.48 9.93 0.86
C THR A 42 -2.62 9.65 2.10
N SER A 43 -3.21 9.06 3.14
CA SER A 43 -2.49 8.64 4.36
C SER A 43 -1.48 7.51 4.13
N ALA A 44 -1.57 6.77 3.03
CA ALA A 44 -0.67 5.66 2.70
C ALA A 44 0.43 6.05 1.68
N ILE A 45 0.45 7.28 1.17
CA ILE A 45 1.43 7.73 0.16
C ILE A 45 2.86 7.46 0.62
N GLY A 46 3.20 7.82 1.87
CA GLY A 46 4.54 7.61 2.41
C GLY A 46 4.94 6.13 2.50
N PHE A 47 3.98 5.22 2.72
CA PHE A 47 4.25 3.78 2.68
C PHE A 47 4.62 3.33 1.26
N TYR A 48 3.82 3.70 0.26
CA TYR A 48 4.08 3.34 -1.14
C TYR A 48 5.37 3.98 -1.69
N GLN A 49 5.64 5.25 -1.36
CA GLN A 49 6.89 5.92 -1.75
C GLN A 49 8.13 5.20 -1.23
N LYS A 50 8.13 4.73 0.03
CA LYS A 50 9.22 3.91 0.59
C LYS A 50 9.45 2.61 -0.18
N GLN A 51 8.46 2.13 -0.93
CA GLN A 51 8.53 0.93 -1.75
C GLN A 51 8.78 1.22 -3.25
N GLY A 52 9.13 2.47 -3.60
CA GLY A 52 9.48 2.87 -4.96
C GLY A 52 8.30 3.24 -5.86
N TRP A 53 7.14 3.56 -5.29
CA TRP A 53 5.99 4.04 -6.04
C TRP A 53 6.00 5.57 -6.18
N THR A 54 5.38 6.08 -7.25
CA THR A 54 5.29 7.51 -7.57
C THR A 54 3.84 7.94 -7.72
N VAL A 55 3.49 9.13 -7.21
CA VAL A 55 2.17 9.75 -7.40
C VAL A 55 2.06 10.30 -8.84
N VAL A 56 0.99 9.98 -9.55
CA VAL A 56 0.77 10.37 -10.96
C VAL A 56 -0.57 11.08 -11.19
N SER A 57 -1.24 11.52 -10.13
CA SER A 57 -2.45 12.33 -10.23
C SER A 57 -2.54 13.35 -9.11
N ALA A 58 -3.42 14.33 -9.29
CA ALA A 58 -3.96 15.11 -8.17
C ALA A 58 -4.75 14.21 -7.21
N VAL A 59 -5.01 14.72 -6.00
CA VAL A 59 -5.91 14.07 -5.03
C VAL A 59 -7.34 14.10 -5.57
N PHE A 60 -8.06 13.00 -5.42
CA PHE A 60 -9.47 12.89 -5.73
C PHE A 60 -10.21 12.15 -4.62
N GLU A 61 -11.49 12.46 -4.44
CA GLU A 61 -12.35 11.80 -3.47
C GLU A 61 -12.99 10.54 -4.08
N ILE A 62 -12.95 9.44 -3.33
CA ILE A 62 -13.74 8.25 -3.61
C ILE A 62 -14.88 8.21 -2.59
N PRO A 63 -16.16 8.16 -3.02
CA PRO A 63 -17.28 8.10 -2.08
C PRO A 63 -17.08 6.98 -1.05
N VAL A 64 -17.32 7.28 0.23
CA VAL A 64 -17.14 6.38 1.39
C VAL A 64 -15.67 6.06 1.75
N ALA A 65 -14.75 6.05 0.79
CA ALA A 65 -13.36 5.68 1.02
C ALA A 65 -12.43 6.87 1.33
N GLY A 66 -12.84 8.10 0.98
CA GLY A 66 -12.11 9.34 1.26
C GLY A 66 -11.06 9.71 0.20
N PRO A 67 -10.06 10.53 0.55
CA PRO A 67 -9.10 11.09 -0.41
C PRO A 67 -8.06 10.07 -0.87
N HIS A 68 -7.88 9.99 -2.19
CA HIS A 68 -6.95 9.08 -2.87
C HIS A 68 -6.11 9.79 -3.93
N VAL A 69 -5.02 9.15 -4.33
CA VAL A 69 -4.21 9.49 -5.51
C VAL A 69 -3.96 8.23 -6.34
N ARG A 70 -3.75 8.37 -7.64
CA ARG A 70 -3.17 7.31 -8.46
C ARG A 70 -1.67 7.27 -8.23
N MET A 71 -1.14 6.08 -7.96
CA MET A 71 0.29 5.84 -7.88
C MET A 71 0.69 4.73 -8.85
N THR A 72 1.91 4.79 -9.38
CA THR A 72 2.49 3.74 -10.22
C THR A 72 3.86 3.33 -9.72
N LYS A 73 4.26 2.10 -10.05
CA LYS A 73 5.62 1.58 -9.84
C LYS A 73 6.08 0.87 -11.09
N ALA A 74 7.23 1.28 -11.61
CA ALA A 74 7.90 0.56 -12.69
C ALA A 74 8.54 -0.72 -12.13
N LEU A 75 8.40 -1.81 -12.87
CA LEU A 75 9.03 -3.09 -12.58
C LEU A 75 10.14 -3.29 -13.61
N ALA A 76 11.31 -2.70 -13.34
CA ALA A 76 12.54 -2.85 -14.14
C ALA A 76 13.13 -4.24 -14.00
#